data_AF-A0A8T2QL19-F1
#
_entry.id   AF-A0A8T2QL19-F1
#
_cell.length_a   1.000
_cell.length_b   1.000
_cell.length_c   1.000
_cell.angle_alpha   90.00
_cell.angle_beta   90.00
_cell.angle_gamma   90.00
#
_symmetry.space_group_name_H-M   'P 1'
#
loop_
_entity.id
_entity.type
_entity.pdbx_description
1 polymer ?
#
loop_
_entity_poly.entity_id
_entity_poly.type
_entity_poly.pdbx_seq_one_letter_code
_entity_poly.pdbx_strand_id
1 'polypeptide(L)'
;MNFGSMGLRIVLQVAIGNVSMMARTSPCSSSEFHVLFGDFSITAYILLSGVSAASEVLYLADEGMPKAQWEAMCETYGYFCHMVTASIVLGFLAVILMAVLSARNLFHNFYRKSVYLSKMRHSTLT
;
A
#
# COMPACT_ATOMS: atom_id res chain seq x y z
N MET A 1 -1.69 -24.67 -6.47
CA MET A 1 -1.56 -23.56 -5.51
C MET A 1 -1.33 -22.29 -6.31
N ASN A 2 -2.35 -21.43 -6.45
CA ASN A 2 -2.29 -20.26 -7.33
C ASN A 2 -1.66 -19.07 -6.60
N PHE A 3 -0.41 -18.74 -6.94
CA PHE A 3 0.35 -17.66 -6.31
C PHE A 3 -0.39 -16.31 -6.39
N GLY A 4 -1.07 -16.01 -7.51
CA GLY A 4 -1.91 -14.82 -7.65
C GLY A 4 -3.14 -14.80 -6.74
N SER A 5 -3.77 -15.96 -6.49
CA SER A 5 -4.88 -16.05 -5.53
C SER A 5 -4.42 -15.85 -4.09
N MET A 6 -3.19 -16.27 -3.76
CA MET A 6 -2.60 -16.05 -2.44
C MET A 6 -2.24 -14.57 -2.27
N GLY A 7 -1.59 -13.96 -3.26
CA GLY A 7 -1.28 -12.52 -3.26
C GLY A 7 -2.52 -11.64 -3.10
N LEU A 8 -3.57 -11.88 -3.90
CA LEU A 8 -4.82 -11.14 -3.79
C LEU A 8 -5.50 -11.32 -2.43
N ARG A 9 -5.47 -12.54 -1.87
CA ARG A 9 -6.00 -12.81 -0.52
C ARG A 9 -5.19 -12.12 0.57
N ILE A 10 -3.86 -12.05 0.45
CA ILE A 10 -3.00 -11.34 1.41
C ILE A 10 -3.32 -9.83 1.36
N VAL A 11 -3.36 -9.22 0.18
CA VAL A 11 -3.71 -7.80 0.02
C VAL A 11 -5.10 -7.51 0.57
N LEU A 12 -6.08 -8.37 0.26
CA LEU A 12 -7.45 -8.20 0.74
C LEU A 12 -7.56 -8.35 2.26
N GLN A 13 -6.91 -9.34 2.87
CA GLN A 13 -6.93 -9.52 4.32
C GLN A 13 -6.19 -8.41 5.06
N VAL A 14 -5.08 -7.93 4.50
CA VAL A 14 -4.36 -6.77 5.04
C VAL A 14 -5.23 -5.51 4.97
N ALA A 15 -5.89 -5.26 3.84
CA ALA A 15 -6.81 -4.12 3.70
C ALA A 15 -8.02 -4.23 4.65
N ILE A 16 -8.65 -5.40 4.74
CA ILE A 16 -9.76 -5.65 5.66
C ILE A 16 -9.31 -5.48 7.12
N GLY A 17 -8.16 -6.04 7.50
CA GLY A 17 -7.60 -5.91 8.85
C GLY A 17 -7.36 -4.45 9.22
N ASN A 18 -6.72 -3.69 8.34
CA ASN A 18 -6.48 -2.26 8.52
C ASN A 18 -7.79 -1.45 8.64
N VAL A 19 -8.80 -1.69 7.79
CA VAL A 19 -10.11 -1.02 7.86
C VAL A 19 -10.89 -1.42 9.12
N SER A 20 -10.80 -2.69 9.53
CA SER A 20 -11.40 -3.19 10.77
C SER A 20 -10.78 -2.53 12.00
N MET A 21 -9.47 -2.26 11.94
CA MET A 21 -8.74 -1.54 12.98
C MET A 21 -9.18 -0.08 13.05
N MET A 22 -9.39 0.59 11.91
CA MET A 22 -10.01 1.92 11.84
C MET A 22 -11.46 1.94 12.39
N ALA A 23 -12.25 0.90 12.09
CA ALA A 23 -13.63 0.81 12.55
C ALA A 23 -13.74 0.55 14.07
N ARG A 24 -12.71 -0.02 14.69
CA ARG A 24 -12.65 -0.30 16.13
C ARG A 24 -12.02 0.83 16.96
N THR A 25 -11.23 1.71 16.34
CA THR A 25 -10.62 2.85 17.05
C THR A 25 -11.62 3.99 17.17
N SER A 26 -12.35 4.00 18.27
CA SER A 26 -13.07 5.18 18.74
C SER A 26 -12.05 6.27 19.10
N PRO A 27 -12.21 7.52 18.60
CA PRO A 27 -11.25 8.59 18.87
C PRO A 27 -11.42 9.07 20.31
N CYS A 28 -10.75 8.43 21.26
CA CYS A 28 -10.83 8.82 22.67
C CYS A 28 -9.47 9.00 23.37
N SER A 29 -8.33 8.78 22.70
CA SER A 29 -7.02 9.07 23.30
C SER A 29 -5.97 9.45 22.26
N SER A 30 -5.18 10.49 22.58
CA SER A 30 -4.13 11.07 21.73
C SER A 30 -2.94 10.14 21.47
N SER A 31 -2.81 9.01 22.18
CA SER A 31 -1.76 8.01 21.98
C SER A 31 -2.02 7.06 20.79
N GLU A 32 -3.27 6.93 20.35
CA GLU A 32 -3.69 5.93 19.36
C GLU A 32 -3.50 6.41 17.90
N PHE A 33 -3.21 7.70 17.70
CA PHE A 33 -2.99 8.28 16.36
C PHE A 33 -1.66 7.82 15.74
N HIS A 34 -0.64 7.59 16.57
CA HIS A 34 0.66 7.08 16.11
C HIS A 34 0.60 5.63 15.64
N VAL A 35 -0.26 4.82 16.23
CA VAL A 35 -0.47 3.42 15.84
C VAL A 35 -1.14 3.39 14.47
N LEU A 36 -2.28 4.08 14.29
CA LEU A 36 -2.97 4.12 12.99
C LEU A 36 -2.15 4.69 11.82
N PHE A 37 -1.39 5.78 12.03
CA PHE A 37 -0.57 6.37 10.96
C PHE A 37 0.71 5.56 10.68
N GLY A 38 1.27 4.92 11.71
CA GLY A 38 2.41 4.03 11.58
C GLY A 38 2.05 2.75 10.82
N ASP A 39 0.96 2.09 11.19
CA ASP A 39 0.57 0.78 10.65
C ASP A 39 0.31 0.81 9.14
N PHE A 40 -0.34 1.86 8.64
CA PHE A 40 -0.64 2.00 7.20
C PHE A 40 0.62 2.21 6.38
N SER A 41 1.57 2.98 6.91
CA SER A 41 2.83 3.30 6.23
C SER A 41 3.73 2.07 6.16
N ILE A 42 3.93 1.37 7.27
CA ILE A 42 4.76 0.16 7.36
C ILE A 42 4.25 -0.91 6.39
N THR A 43 2.94 -1.12 6.35
CA THR A 43 2.29 -2.08 5.45
C THR A 43 2.57 -1.73 3.98
N ALA A 44 2.43 -0.45 3.61
CA ALA A 44 2.69 0.00 2.25
C ALA A 44 4.16 -0.20 1.83
N TYR A 45 5.11 0.01 2.75
CA TYR A 45 6.54 -0.24 2.48
C TYR A 45 6.86 -1.72 2.26
N ILE A 46 6.28 -2.62 3.07
CA ILE A 46 6.47 -4.07 2.91
C ILE A 46 5.89 -4.53 1.57
N LEU A 47 4.69 -4.05 1.22
CA LEU A 47 4.07 -4.36 -0.07
C LEU A 47 4.92 -3.85 -1.23
N LEU A 48 5.39 -2.59 -1.18
CA LEU A 48 6.22 -2.02 -2.23
C LEU A 48 7.53 -2.81 -2.42
N SER A 49 8.18 -3.19 -1.33
CA SER A 49 9.39 -4.03 -1.35
C SER A 49 9.11 -5.39 -2.00
N GLY A 50 8.06 -6.10 -1.56
CA GLY A 50 7.71 -7.40 -2.14
C GLY A 50 7.34 -7.32 -3.62
N VAL A 51 6.58 -6.30 -4.02
CA VAL A 51 6.19 -6.08 -5.41
C VAL A 51 7.40 -5.69 -6.28
N SER A 52 8.36 -4.93 -5.76
CA SER A 52 9.60 -4.61 -6.47
C SER A 52 10.44 -5.86 -6.76
N ALA A 53 10.69 -6.69 -5.75
CA ALA A 53 11.41 -7.95 -5.93
C ALA A 53 10.69 -8.89 -6.92
N ALA A 54 9.35 -8.97 -6.84
CA ALA A 54 8.57 -9.75 -7.80
C ALA A 54 8.65 -9.20 -9.23
N SER A 55 8.75 -7.88 -9.39
CA SER A 55 8.86 -7.24 -10.71
C SER A 55 10.21 -7.52 -11.40
N GLU A 56 11.31 -7.57 -10.64
CA GLU A 56 12.61 -7.95 -11.18
C GLU A 56 12.63 -9.41 -11.65
N VAL A 57 12.04 -10.31 -10.85
CA VAL A 57 11.90 -11.72 -11.24
C VAL A 57 11.01 -11.87 -12.48
N LEU A 58 9.92 -11.09 -12.57
CA LEU A 58 9.06 -11.08 -13.76
C LEU A 58 9.78 -10.55 -15.00
N TYR A 59 10.58 -9.49 -14.86
CA TYR A 59 11.35 -8.91 -15.95
C TYR A 59 12.37 -9.90 -16.51
N LEU A 60 13.07 -10.61 -15.63
CA LEU A 60 13.99 -11.69 -16.01
C LEU A 60 13.27 -12.86 -16.70
N ALA A 61 12.03 -13.15 -16.31
CA ALA A 61 11.23 -14.22 -16.90
C ALA A 61 10.66 -13.87 -18.29
N ASP A 62 10.51 -12.58 -18.59
CA ASP A 62 10.00 -12.07 -19.88
C ASP A 62 11.13 -11.92 -20.91
N GLU A 63 12.21 -11.22 -20.59
CA GLU A 63 13.31 -10.98 -21.55
C GLU A 63 14.30 -12.14 -21.63
N GLY A 64 14.45 -12.94 -20.56
CA GLY A 64 15.45 -14.00 -20.49
C GLY A 64 16.89 -13.47 -20.47
N MET A 65 17.83 -14.27 -19.98
CA MET A 65 19.25 -13.92 -19.99
C MET A 65 20.07 -15.09 -20.56
N PRO A 66 20.51 -15.00 -21.84
CA PRO A 66 21.26 -16.10 -22.47
C PRO A 66 22.63 -16.34 -21.80
N LYS A 67 23.18 -15.31 -21.15
CA LYS A 67 24.47 -15.36 -20.43
C LYS A 67 24.40 -16.14 -19.11
N ALA A 68 23.20 -16.28 -18.54
CA ALA A 68 22.94 -17.00 -17.30
C ALA A 68 22.18 -18.32 -17.54
N GLN A 69 22.01 -18.74 -18.80
CA GLN A 69 21.22 -19.92 -19.21
C GLN A 69 19.76 -19.87 -18.72
N TRP A 70 19.22 -18.66 -18.51
CA TRP A 70 17.83 -18.45 -18.13
C TRP A 70 17.00 -18.16 -19.37
N GLU A 71 16.26 -19.17 -19.83
CA GLU A 71 15.31 -19.09 -20.94
C GLU A 71 14.05 -18.30 -20.53
N ALA A 72 13.42 -17.59 -21.48
CA ALA A 72 12.19 -16.83 -21.24
C ALA A 72 11.04 -17.78 -20.86
N MET A 73 10.73 -17.84 -19.57
CA MET A 73 9.72 -18.77 -19.03
C MET A 73 8.28 -18.35 -19.41
N CYS A 74 8.05 -17.07 -19.71
CA CYS A 74 6.73 -16.57 -20.09
C CYS A 74 6.25 -17.08 -21.46
N GLU A 75 7.15 -17.47 -22.38
CA GLU A 75 6.76 -18.02 -23.68
C GLU A 75 6.09 -19.40 -23.54
N THR A 76 6.53 -20.21 -22.57
CA THR A 76 5.98 -21.55 -22.32
C THR A 76 4.72 -21.51 -21.42
N TYR A 77 4.61 -20.52 -20.53
CA TYR A 77 3.55 -20.43 -19.51
C TYR A 77 2.78 -19.10 -19.51
N GLY A 78 2.38 -18.63 -20.69
CA GLY A 78 1.73 -17.32 -20.87
C GLY A 78 0.54 -17.03 -19.93
N TYR A 79 -0.28 -18.05 -19.60
CA TYR A 79 -1.41 -17.87 -18.66
C TYR A 79 -0.97 -17.54 -17.23
N PHE A 80 0.08 -18.18 -16.72
CA PHE A 80 0.60 -17.91 -15.38
C PHE A 80 1.32 -16.56 -15.32
N CYS A 81 2.06 -16.23 -16.38
CA CYS A 81 2.74 -14.95 -16.52
C CYS A 81 1.73 -13.78 -16.48
N HIS A 82 0.60 -13.91 -17.19
CA HIS A 82 -0.47 -12.91 -17.15
C HIS A 82 -1.08 -12.74 -15.74
N MET A 83 -1.34 -13.83 -15.01
CA MET A 83 -1.86 -13.77 -13.65
C MET A 83 -0.89 -13.14 -12.64
N VAL A 84 0.41 -13.44 -12.74
CA VAL A 84 1.44 -12.86 -11.86
C VAL A 84 1.59 -11.38 -12.14
N THR A 85 1.65 -10.99 -13.41
CA THR A 85 1.72 -9.58 -13.84
C THR A 85 0.53 -8.79 -13.31
N ALA A 86 -0.69 -9.31 -13.46
CA ALA A 86 -1.89 -8.67 -12.93
C ALA A 86 -1.82 -8.48 -11.40
N SER A 87 -1.25 -9.44 -10.67
CA SER A 87 -1.08 -9.34 -9.21
C SER A 87 -0.08 -8.26 -8.80
N ILE A 88 1.03 -8.14 -9.52
CA ILE A 88 2.06 -7.10 -9.29
C ILE A 88 1.46 -5.71 -9.54
N VAL A 89 0.72 -5.55 -10.65
CA VAL A 89 0.04 -4.29 -10.99
C VAL A 89 -0.97 -3.90 -9.92
N LEU A 90 -1.79 -4.84 -9.45
CA LEU A 90 -2.73 -4.61 -8.35
C LEU A 90 -2.01 -4.23 -7.04
N GLY A 91 -0.84 -4.81 -6.77
CA GLY A 91 0.02 -4.46 -5.64
C GLY A 91 0.48 -3.00 -5.67
N PHE A 92 0.98 -2.53 -6.83
CA PHE A 92 1.34 -1.13 -7.01
C PHE A 92 0.14 -0.19 -6.84
N LEU A 93 -1.01 -0.54 -7.43
CA LEU A 93 -2.26 0.23 -7.28
C LEU A 93 -2.67 0.35 -5.81
N ALA A 94 -2.56 -0.72 -5.02
CA ALA A 94 -2.89 -0.70 -3.60
C ALA A 94 -1.98 0.26 -2.81
N VAL A 95 -0.67 0.27 -3.08
CA VAL A 95 0.29 1.19 -2.44
C VAL A 95 -0.05 2.65 -2.77
N ILE A 96 -0.38 2.95 -4.03
CA ILE A 96 -0.77 4.30 -4.45
C ILE A 96 -2.05 4.76 -3.74
N LEU A 97 -3.08 3.90 -3.70
CA LEU A 97 -4.34 4.21 -3.04
C LEU A 97 -4.15 4.47 -1.54
N MET A 98 -3.33 3.66 -0.86
CA MET A 98 -2.98 3.89 0.54
C MET A 98 -2.25 5.22 0.75
N ALA A 99 -1.29 5.56 -0.13
CA ALA A 99 -0.58 6.84 -0.05
C ALA A 99 -1.52 8.05 -0.23
N VAL A 100 -2.46 7.96 -1.18
CA VAL A 100 -3.46 9.02 -1.43
C VAL A 100 -4.39 9.19 -0.22
N LEU A 101 -4.87 8.09 0.38
CA LEU A 101 -5.69 8.13 1.59
C LEU A 101 -4.94 8.81 2.74
N SER A 102 -3.70 8.40 3.01
CA SER A 102 -2.86 9.01 4.04
C SER A 102 -2.63 10.50 3.81
N ALA A 103 -2.32 10.90 2.58
CA ALA A 103 -2.15 12.31 2.22
C ALA A 103 -3.44 13.12 2.45
N ARG A 104 -4.60 12.64 1.97
CA ARG A 104 -5.87 13.35 2.19
C ARG A 104 -6.19 13.54 3.67
N ASN A 105 -6.02 12.49 4.47
CA ASN A 105 -6.23 12.56 5.92
C ASN A 105 -5.31 13.60 6.57
N LEU A 106 -4.04 13.60 6.18
CA LEU A 106 -3.04 14.54 6.67
C LEU A 106 -3.41 15.99 6.30
N PHE A 107 -3.72 16.26 5.02
CA PHE A 107 -4.13 17.58 4.54
C PHE A 107 -5.39 18.09 5.24
N HIS A 108 -6.42 17.25 5.39
CA HIS A 108 -7.65 17.62 6.07
C HIS A 108 -7.41 17.99 7.54
N ASN A 109 -6.56 17.24 8.23
CA ASN A 109 -6.18 17.54 9.61
C ASN A 109 -5.37 18.85 9.72
N PHE A 110 -4.39 19.04 8.83
CA PHE A 110 -3.61 20.29 8.77
C PHE A 110 -4.50 21.51 8.51
N TYR A 111 -5.44 21.40 7.57
CA TYR A 111 -6.40 22.45 7.27
C TYR A 111 -7.27 22.79 8.49
N ARG A 112 -7.84 21.77 9.14
CA ARG A 112 -8.62 21.96 10.38
C ARG A 112 -7.77 22.65 11.46
N LYS A 113 -6.57 22.15 11.73
CA LYS A 113 -5.68 22.72 12.77
C LYS A 113 -5.34 24.18 12.48
N SER A 114 -5.08 24.54 11.22
CA SER A 114 -4.81 25.93 10.81
C SER A 114 -5.98 26.87 11.16
N VAL A 115 -7.21 26.46 10.83
CA VAL A 115 -8.42 27.25 11.12
C VAL A 115 -8.69 27.39 12.63
N TYR A 116 -8.46 26.34 13.41
CA TYR A 116 -8.57 26.41 14.87
C TYR A 116 -7.53 27.35 15.49
N LEU A 117 -6.29 27.29 15.01
CA LEU A 117 -5.21 28.17 15.46
C LEU A 117 -5.50 29.63 15.12
N SER A 118 -6.04 29.93 13.92
CA SER A 118 -6.46 31.29 13.59
C SER A 118 -7.60 31.77 14.48
N LYS A 119 -8.54 30.89 14.84
CA LYS A 119 -9.66 31.25 15.72
C LYS A 119 -9.21 31.53 17.16
N MET A 120 -8.30 30.71 17.69
CA MET A 120 -7.74 30.94 19.04
C MET A 120 -6.90 32.21 19.11
N ARG A 121 -6.09 32.50 18.08
CA ARG A 121 -5.33 33.75 18.01
C ARG A 121 -6.21 34.99 18.12
N HIS A 122 -7.43 34.94 17.57
CA HIS A 122 -8.37 36.07 17.63
C HIS A 122 -8.96 36.26 19.04
N SER A 123 -9.22 35.19 19.80
CA SER A 123 -9.77 35.29 21.16
C SER A 123 -8.74 35.69 22.23
N THR A 124 -7.45 35.65 21.94
CA THR A 124 -6.40 36.12 22.86
C THR A 124 -6.10 37.62 22.69
N LEU A 125 -6.61 38.25 21.63
CA LEU A 125 -6.37 39.65 21.26
C LEU A 125 -7.54 40.60 21.60
N THR A 126 -8.57 40.08 22.26
CA THR A 126 -9.74 40.80 22.82
C THR A 126 -9.81 40.54 24.31
#